data_AF-R9KB31-F1
#
_entry.id   AF-R9KB31-F1
#
_cell.length_a   1.000
_cell.length_b   1.000
_cell.length_c   1.000
_cell.angle_alpha   90.00
_cell.angle_beta   90.00
_cell.angle_gamma   90.00
#
_symmetry.space_group_name_H-M   'P 1'
#
loop_
_entity.id
_entity.type
_entity.pdbx_description
1 polymer ?
#
loop_
_entity_poly.entity_id
_entity_poly.type
_entity_poly.pdbx_seq_one_letter_code
_entity_poly.pdbx_strand_id
1 'polypeptide(L)'
;MHGHRTAHRTAVRYVLYCMFLCLFLAVNLHILTSRSRYSRLNETILASEGYRRQRMDSGMLEHIRESEDPGRDLGLYWLENNFGQEDFRYPCSRETFSGLEKIWSEKQGWEMYRDACRAVWNDLRYFPIPEPSNDVRAEVTFEDSWMFERNYGGKRGHEGTDLMASTNERGLYPVVSMTDGVILHKGWLEKGGYRVGITAPGGAYFYYAHLDSYSDIEEGDSVKAGDLLGFMGDTGYSRVEGTTGNFPVHLHLGIYLVEGDQEISVNPYYPLRYVEDRRVKCAY
;
A
#
# COMPACT_ATOMS: atom_id res chain seq x y z
N MET A 1 41.67 44.19 43.55
CA MET A 1 41.87 43.58 42.20
C MET A 1 41.92 42.05 42.16
N HIS A 2 42.22 41.34 43.26
CA HIS A 2 42.34 39.87 43.23
C HIS A 2 41.00 39.11 43.12
N GLY A 3 39.92 39.58 43.77
CA GLY A 3 38.59 38.92 43.76
C GLY A 3 37.84 38.94 42.42
N HIS A 4 38.09 39.94 41.56
CA HIS A 4 37.47 40.01 40.23
C HIS A 4 38.04 38.98 39.25
N ARG A 5 39.35 38.66 39.35
CA ARG A 5 40.01 37.67 38.49
C ARG A 5 39.61 36.23 38.83
N THR A 6 39.35 35.93 40.10
CA THR A 6 38.88 34.61 40.54
C THR A 6 37.42 34.37 40.15
N ALA A 7 36.54 35.35 40.36
CA ALA A 7 35.14 35.26 39.93
C ALA A 7 35.01 35.07 38.40
N HIS A 8 35.82 35.81 37.61
CA HIS A 8 35.87 35.65 36.16
C HIS A 8 36.35 34.25 35.73
N ARG A 9 37.41 33.71 36.35
CA ARG A 9 37.90 32.35 36.04
C ARG A 9 36.87 31.26 36.40
N THR A 10 36.15 31.44 37.50
CA THR A 10 35.08 30.54 37.90
C THR A 10 33.88 30.60 36.94
N ALA A 11 33.47 31.80 36.51
CA ALA A 11 32.42 31.98 35.51
C ALA A 11 32.79 31.34 34.16
N VAL A 12 34.02 31.54 33.67
CA VAL A 12 34.51 30.91 32.44
C VAL A 12 34.47 29.38 32.54
N ARG A 13 34.85 28.80 33.70
CA ARG A 13 34.74 27.35 33.93
C ARG A 13 33.29 26.85 33.85
N TYR A 14 32.35 27.54 34.47
CA TYR A 14 30.92 27.17 34.39
C TYR A 14 30.38 27.28 32.96
N VAL A 15 30.75 28.32 32.21
CA VAL A 15 30.38 28.45 30.80
C VAL A 15 30.93 27.28 29.98
N LEU A 16 32.20 26.90 30.17
CA LEU A 16 32.78 25.75 29.49
C LEU A 16 32.07 24.44 29.86
N TYR A 17 31.74 24.22 31.14
CA TYR A 17 30.96 23.04 31.54
C TYR A 17 29.58 23.01 30.89
N CYS A 18 28.87 24.15 30.84
CA CYS A 18 27.60 24.25 30.15
C CYS A 18 27.74 23.97 28.64
N MET A 19 28.78 24.49 27.99
CA MET A 19 29.06 24.22 26.58
C MET A 19 29.33 22.72 26.33
N PHE A 20 30.15 22.07 27.16
CA PHE A 20 30.39 20.63 27.07
C PHE A 20 29.13 19.81 27.32
N LEU A 21 28.32 20.19 28.31
CA LEU A 21 27.04 19.53 28.58
C LEU A 21 26.06 19.69 27.42
N CYS A 22 25.94 20.88 26.84
CA CYS A 22 25.10 21.11 25.66
C CYS A 22 25.57 20.30 24.46
N LEU A 23 26.88 20.24 24.19
CA LEU A 23 27.43 19.40 23.13
C LEU A 23 27.15 17.91 23.38
N PHE A 24 27.37 17.45 24.61
CA PHE A 24 27.08 16.08 25.00
C PHE A 24 25.60 15.73 24.81
N LEU A 25 24.69 16.59 25.26
CA LEU A 25 23.24 16.40 25.07
C LEU A 25 22.87 16.40 23.58
N ALA A 26 23.43 17.31 22.78
CA ALA A 26 23.17 17.39 21.34
C ALA A 26 23.64 16.11 20.62
N VAL A 27 24.83 15.61 20.92
CA VAL A 27 25.37 14.36 20.33
C VAL A 27 24.53 13.15 20.74
N ASN A 28 24.19 13.03 22.03
CA ASN A 28 23.37 11.91 22.50
C ASN A 28 21.96 11.95 21.90
N LEU A 29 21.35 13.13 21.79
CA LEU A 29 20.05 13.28 21.14
C LEU A 29 20.12 12.92 19.66
N HIS A 30 21.19 13.30 18.97
CA HIS A 30 21.40 12.91 17.57
C HIS A 30 21.58 11.38 17.42
N ILE A 31 22.33 10.74 18.30
CA ILE A 31 22.50 9.28 18.30
C ILE A 31 21.17 8.59 18.58
N LEU A 32 20.40 9.07 19.56
CA LEU A 32 19.11 8.48 19.92
C LEU A 32 18.10 8.61 18.78
N THR A 33 18.00 9.81 18.18
CA THR A 33 17.08 10.05 17.05
C THR A 33 17.50 9.25 15.81
N SER A 34 18.79 9.13 15.53
CA SER A 34 19.31 8.29 14.44
C SER A 34 19.02 6.80 14.67
N ARG A 35 19.22 6.30 15.89
CA ARG A 35 18.89 4.91 16.25
C ARG A 35 17.40 4.64 16.14
N SER A 36 16.57 5.54 16.66
CA SER A 36 15.11 5.46 16.53
C SER A 36 14.69 5.41 15.05
N ARG A 37 15.21 6.32 14.22
CA ARG A 37 14.97 6.33 12.77
C ARG A 37 15.33 4.99 12.14
N TYR A 38 16.53 4.48 12.35
CA TYR A 38 16.95 3.23 11.70
C TYR A 38 16.26 1.97 12.27
N SER A 39 15.76 2.01 13.51
CA SER A 39 14.98 0.89 14.09
C SER A 39 13.63 0.66 13.41
N ARG A 40 13.16 1.63 12.61
CA ARG A 40 11.94 1.50 11.80
C ARG A 40 12.03 0.33 10.83
N LEU A 41 13.22 0.09 10.26
CA LEU A 41 13.50 -1.08 9.43
C LEU A 41 13.89 -2.26 10.34
N ASN A 42 12.94 -3.18 10.54
CA ASN A 42 13.10 -4.36 11.36
C ASN A 42 12.35 -5.55 10.75
N GLU A 43 12.52 -6.74 11.33
CA GLU A 43 11.98 -8.00 10.81
C GLU A 43 10.44 -8.05 10.76
N THR A 44 9.75 -7.24 11.56
CA THR A 44 8.27 -7.23 11.61
C THR A 44 7.64 -6.11 10.78
N ILE A 45 8.45 -5.35 10.01
CA ILE A 45 8.02 -4.14 9.33
C ILE A 45 6.84 -4.38 8.39
N LEU A 46 6.85 -5.49 7.63
CA LEU A 46 5.80 -5.81 6.66
C LEU A 46 4.47 -6.16 7.35
N ALA A 47 4.52 -6.82 8.51
CA ALA A 47 3.35 -7.11 9.31
C ALA A 47 2.82 -5.90 10.11
N SER A 48 3.60 -4.82 10.20
CA SER A 48 3.24 -3.64 10.98
C SER A 48 2.03 -2.90 10.41
N GLU A 49 1.20 -2.33 11.29
CA GLU A 49 0.03 -1.55 10.86
C GLU A 49 0.44 -0.34 10.01
N GLY A 50 1.54 0.33 10.36
CA GLY A 50 2.06 1.47 9.60
C GLY A 50 2.39 1.13 8.15
N TYR A 51 3.09 0.02 7.91
CA TYR A 51 3.34 -0.46 6.55
C TYR A 51 2.04 -0.85 5.86
N ARG A 52 1.24 -1.72 6.48
CA ARG A 52 0.00 -2.24 5.87
C ARG A 52 -1.01 -1.15 5.52
N ARG A 53 -0.98 0.00 6.20
CA ARG A 53 -1.86 1.16 5.91
C ARG A 53 -1.54 1.86 4.60
N GLN A 54 -0.29 1.76 4.12
CA GLN A 54 0.21 2.33 2.85
C GLN A 54 -0.02 3.85 2.69
N ARG A 55 -0.03 4.60 3.80
CA ARG A 55 -0.41 6.03 3.80
C ARG A 55 0.53 6.89 2.98
N MET A 56 -0.03 7.69 2.08
CA MET A 56 0.70 8.75 1.39
C MET A 56 -0.16 10.01 1.25
N ASP A 57 0.49 11.16 1.17
CA ASP A 57 -0.14 12.43 0.84
C ASP A 57 -0.22 12.66 -0.69
N SER A 58 -0.88 13.75 -1.09
CA SER A 58 -1.05 14.08 -2.51
C SER A 58 0.27 14.43 -3.20
N GLY A 59 1.23 15.04 -2.50
CA GLY A 59 2.53 15.39 -3.07
C GLY A 59 3.35 14.14 -3.39
N MET A 60 3.30 13.13 -2.52
CA MET A 60 3.94 11.85 -2.78
C MET A 60 3.22 11.09 -3.92
N LEU A 61 1.89 11.13 -3.98
CA LEU A 61 1.12 10.54 -5.09
C LEU A 61 1.52 11.15 -6.45
N GLU A 62 1.65 12.48 -6.52
CA GLU A 62 2.11 13.17 -7.73
C GLU A 62 3.53 12.73 -8.13
N HIS A 63 4.44 12.63 -7.16
CA HIS A 63 5.82 12.17 -7.41
C HIS A 63 5.87 10.75 -7.98
N ILE A 64 5.16 9.79 -7.39
CA ILE A 64 5.24 8.38 -7.82
C ILE A 64 4.60 8.12 -9.18
N ARG A 65 3.70 9.00 -9.64
CA ARG A 65 3.10 8.91 -10.99
C ARG A 65 4.13 9.09 -12.09
N GLU A 66 5.20 9.84 -11.81
CA GLU A 66 6.32 10.11 -12.71
C GLU A 66 7.58 9.28 -12.37
N SER A 67 7.56 8.52 -11.27
CA SER A 67 8.72 7.73 -10.83
C SER A 67 8.90 6.47 -11.66
N GLU A 68 10.16 6.17 -12.03
CA GLU A 68 10.57 4.90 -12.65
C GLU A 68 10.50 3.72 -11.67
N ASP A 69 10.49 4.00 -10.36
CA ASP A 69 10.50 2.98 -9.30
C ASP A 69 9.65 3.43 -8.09
N PRO A 70 8.32 3.45 -8.26
CA PRO A 70 7.40 4.00 -7.26
C PRO A 70 7.47 3.25 -5.92
N GLY A 71 7.62 1.92 -5.95
CA GLY A 71 7.72 1.10 -4.74
C GLY A 71 8.95 1.44 -3.90
N ARG A 72 10.13 1.63 -4.52
CA ARG A 72 11.33 2.07 -3.81
C ARG A 72 11.12 3.44 -3.16
N ASP A 73 10.62 4.41 -3.92
CA ASP A 73 10.45 5.78 -3.43
C ASP A 73 9.46 5.85 -2.27
N LEU A 74 8.34 5.11 -2.35
CA LEU A 74 7.38 4.98 -1.25
C LEU A 74 7.98 4.31 -0.03
N GLY A 75 8.77 3.24 -0.22
CA GLY A 75 9.46 2.59 0.88
C GLY A 75 10.36 3.56 1.66
N LEU A 76 11.14 4.37 0.95
CA LEU A 76 11.98 5.41 1.56
C LEU A 76 11.14 6.49 2.24
N TYR A 77 10.08 6.96 1.58
CA TYR A 77 9.15 7.94 2.13
C TYR A 77 8.59 7.48 3.47
N TRP A 78 8.13 6.23 3.57
CA TRP A 78 7.59 5.67 4.82
C TRP A 78 8.64 5.50 5.91
N LEU A 79 9.83 5.02 5.56
CA LEU A 79 10.93 4.92 6.52
C LEU A 79 11.33 6.30 7.06
N GLU A 80 11.28 7.35 6.25
CA GLU A 80 11.61 8.71 6.68
C GLU A 80 10.51 9.38 7.48
N ASN A 81 9.25 9.23 7.08
CA ASN A 81 8.11 9.87 7.73
C ASN A 81 7.51 9.03 8.87
N ASN A 82 8.20 7.94 9.26
CA ASN A 82 7.77 7.02 10.30
C ASN A 82 6.36 6.47 10.04
N PHE A 83 6.11 6.02 8.80
CA PHE A 83 4.83 5.47 8.35
C PHE A 83 3.64 6.43 8.60
N GLY A 84 3.88 7.73 8.40
CA GLY A 84 2.89 8.79 8.56
C GLY A 84 2.70 9.30 10.00
N GLN A 85 3.57 8.91 10.94
CA GLN A 85 3.60 9.50 12.29
C GLN A 85 4.37 10.83 12.33
N GLU A 86 5.22 11.08 11.34
CA GLU A 86 5.97 12.33 11.18
C GLU A 86 5.74 12.88 9.77
N ASP A 87 5.95 14.19 9.59
CA ASP A 87 5.96 14.78 8.26
C ASP A 87 7.22 14.37 7.49
N PHE A 88 7.08 14.16 6.18
CA PHE A 88 8.22 13.95 5.30
C PHE A 88 8.99 15.26 5.14
N ARG A 89 10.26 15.29 5.58
CA ARG A 89 11.03 16.52 5.76
C ARG A 89 11.79 16.99 4.51
N TYR A 90 11.62 16.31 3.39
CA TYR A 90 12.38 16.52 2.17
C TYR A 90 11.44 16.84 1.01
N PRO A 91 11.91 17.53 -0.04
CA PRO A 91 11.14 17.63 -1.28
C PRO A 91 11.05 16.25 -1.94
N CYS A 92 9.87 15.90 -2.45
CA CYS A 92 9.69 14.70 -3.28
C CYS A 92 10.38 14.93 -4.64
N SER A 93 11.61 14.44 -4.77
CA SER A 93 12.40 14.55 -5.99
C SER A 93 13.30 13.33 -6.17
N ARG A 94 13.73 13.08 -7.41
CA ARG A 94 14.64 11.97 -7.75
C ARG A 94 15.93 12.02 -6.93
N GLU A 95 16.50 13.22 -6.74
CA GLU A 95 17.74 13.44 -6.00
C GLU A 95 17.57 13.09 -4.51
N THR A 96 16.44 13.50 -3.92
CA THR A 96 16.09 13.16 -2.54
C THR A 96 16.06 11.64 -2.35
N PHE A 97 15.28 10.93 -3.16
CA PHE A 97 15.12 9.48 -3.00
C PHE A 97 16.42 8.72 -3.32
N SER A 98 17.20 9.18 -4.31
CA SER A 98 18.54 8.61 -4.58
C SER A 98 19.50 8.82 -3.40
N GLY A 99 19.40 9.96 -2.70
CA GLY A 99 20.19 10.23 -1.50
C GLY A 99 19.77 9.37 -0.31
N LEU A 100 18.47 9.21 -0.09
CA LEU A 100 17.91 8.36 0.96
C LEU A 100 18.25 6.88 0.72
N GLU A 101 18.19 6.40 -0.52
CA GLU A 101 18.53 5.03 -0.87
C GLU A 101 19.98 4.69 -0.49
N LYS A 102 20.94 5.60 -0.70
CA LYS A 102 22.33 5.39 -0.28
C LYS A 102 22.49 5.16 1.22
N ILE A 103 21.60 5.73 2.03
CA ILE A 103 21.62 5.58 3.49
C ILE A 103 20.96 4.26 3.91
N TRP A 104 19.80 3.96 3.33
CA TRP A 104 18.99 2.81 3.72
C TRP A 104 19.49 1.49 3.14
N SER A 105 20.12 1.51 1.97
CA SER A 105 20.70 0.31 1.34
C SER A 105 21.80 -0.35 2.15
N GLU A 106 22.45 0.38 3.06
CA GLU A 106 23.43 -0.18 3.99
C GLU A 106 22.79 -0.93 5.17
N LYS A 107 21.46 -0.87 5.34
CA LYS A 107 20.75 -1.45 6.48
C LYS A 107 20.29 -2.86 6.18
N GLN A 108 20.43 -3.74 7.18
CA GLN A 108 19.92 -5.09 7.12
C GLN A 108 18.39 -5.06 6.92
N GLY A 109 17.89 -5.94 6.04
CA GLY A 109 16.47 -6.02 5.70
C GLY A 109 16.01 -5.05 4.60
N TRP A 110 16.88 -4.14 4.13
CA TRP A 110 16.51 -3.16 3.10
C TRP A 110 16.04 -3.83 1.80
N GLU A 111 16.79 -4.80 1.28
CA GLU A 111 16.47 -5.47 0.01
C GLU A 111 15.08 -6.12 0.08
N MET A 112 14.82 -6.90 1.14
CA MET A 112 13.52 -7.55 1.38
C MET A 112 12.39 -6.54 1.48
N TYR A 113 12.58 -5.47 2.25
CA TYR A 113 11.59 -4.42 2.41
C TYR A 113 11.31 -3.68 1.10
N ARG A 114 12.36 -3.29 0.36
CA ARG A 114 12.25 -2.61 -0.93
C ARG A 114 11.53 -3.50 -1.94
N ASP A 115 11.87 -4.78 -2.01
CA ASP A 115 11.26 -5.72 -2.95
C ASP A 115 9.78 -5.95 -2.60
N ALA A 116 9.42 -6.02 -1.32
CA ALA A 116 8.03 -6.03 -0.89
C ALA A 116 7.27 -4.76 -1.30
N CYS A 117 7.87 -3.57 -1.17
CA CYS A 117 7.27 -2.35 -1.70
C CYS A 117 7.12 -2.41 -3.22
N ARG A 118 8.13 -2.87 -3.96
CA ARG A 118 8.03 -2.99 -5.43
C ARG A 118 6.96 -3.99 -5.84
N ALA A 119 6.80 -5.09 -5.12
CA ALA A 119 5.79 -6.11 -5.38
C ALA A 119 4.37 -5.51 -5.38
N VAL A 120 4.07 -4.61 -4.44
CA VAL A 120 2.76 -3.94 -4.36
C VAL A 120 2.57 -2.90 -5.47
N TRP A 121 3.63 -2.17 -5.84
CA TRP A 121 3.49 -0.91 -6.57
C TRP A 121 3.96 -0.93 -8.04
N ASN A 122 5.02 -1.67 -8.36
CA ASN A 122 5.71 -1.51 -9.65
C ASN A 122 5.00 -2.22 -10.82
N ASP A 123 4.19 -3.25 -10.51
CA ASP A 123 3.46 -4.02 -11.52
C ASP A 123 2.08 -3.42 -11.86
N LEU A 124 1.64 -2.41 -11.11
CA LEU A 124 0.38 -1.72 -11.35
C LEU A 124 0.40 -1.01 -12.72
N ARG A 125 -0.61 -1.30 -13.55
CA ARG A 125 -0.77 -0.68 -14.88
C ARG A 125 -2.12 -0.02 -15.04
N TYR A 126 -3.20 -0.73 -14.68
CA TYR A 126 -4.57 -0.26 -14.89
C TYR A 126 -5.39 -0.30 -13.61
N PHE A 127 -6.37 0.60 -13.54
CA PHE A 127 -7.50 0.50 -12.62
C PHE A 127 -8.35 -0.73 -12.99
N PRO A 128 -8.90 -1.47 -12.01
CA PRO A 128 -9.54 -2.77 -12.26
C PRO A 128 -10.91 -2.67 -12.95
N ILE A 129 -11.48 -1.47 -13.09
CA ILE A 129 -12.77 -1.24 -13.75
C ILE A 129 -12.53 -0.36 -14.99
N PRO A 130 -12.75 -0.88 -16.22
CA PRO A 130 -12.61 -0.12 -17.45
C PRO A 130 -13.46 1.16 -17.48
N GLU A 131 -13.16 2.08 -18.38
CA GLU A 131 -14.03 3.22 -18.71
C GLU A 131 -15.03 2.78 -19.80
N PRO A 132 -16.35 3.04 -19.62
CA PRO A 132 -17.33 2.73 -20.65
C PRO A 132 -17.10 3.62 -21.88
N SER A 133 -17.00 3.00 -23.06
CA SER A 133 -16.88 3.71 -24.34
C SER A 133 -18.22 4.00 -25.01
N ASN A 134 -19.33 3.51 -24.45
CA ASN A 134 -20.72 3.73 -24.87
C ASN A 134 -21.47 4.59 -23.82
N ASP A 135 -22.72 4.98 -24.12
CA ASP A 135 -23.54 5.88 -23.27
C ASP A 135 -24.03 5.24 -21.94
N VAL A 136 -23.36 4.19 -21.46
CA VAL A 136 -23.68 3.51 -20.20
C VAL A 136 -23.09 4.29 -19.03
N ARG A 137 -23.93 4.63 -18.06
CA ARG A 137 -23.49 5.23 -16.79
C ARG A 137 -23.04 4.14 -15.82
N ALA A 138 -21.78 3.75 -15.92
CA ALA A 138 -21.13 2.75 -15.08
C ALA A 138 -19.93 3.35 -14.34
N GLU A 139 -20.23 4.14 -13.31
CA GLU A 139 -19.23 4.72 -12.40
C GLU A 139 -19.03 3.83 -11.17
N VAL A 140 -17.87 3.97 -10.52
CA VAL A 140 -17.58 3.31 -9.25
C VAL A 140 -17.06 4.32 -8.24
N THR A 141 -17.36 4.09 -6.97
CA THR A 141 -16.83 4.88 -5.85
C THR A 141 -16.10 3.96 -4.88
N PHE A 142 -15.05 4.48 -4.24
CA PHE A 142 -14.27 3.73 -3.25
C PHE A 142 -13.71 4.69 -2.21
N GLU A 143 -13.53 4.20 -0.98
CA GLU A 143 -13.00 4.96 0.13
C GLU A 143 -11.98 4.13 0.91
N ASP A 144 -11.16 4.82 1.71
CA ASP A 144 -10.19 4.17 2.58
C ASP A 144 -10.89 3.54 3.80
N SER A 145 -11.39 2.32 3.60
CA SER A 145 -12.13 1.54 4.59
C SER A 145 -11.26 0.53 5.34
N TRP A 146 -9.94 0.66 5.25
CA TRP A 146 -8.99 -0.26 5.89
C TRP A 146 -9.26 -0.38 7.39
N MET A 147 -9.37 -1.63 7.87
CA MET A 147 -9.66 -1.99 9.26
C MET A 147 -11.03 -1.50 9.80
N PHE A 148 -11.93 -0.98 8.96
CA PHE A 148 -13.32 -0.78 9.37
C PHE A 148 -13.98 -2.11 9.73
N GLU A 149 -14.93 -2.08 10.67
CA GLU A 149 -15.54 -3.30 11.20
C GLU A 149 -16.38 -4.01 10.12
N ARG A 150 -16.10 -5.29 9.87
CA ARG A 150 -16.97 -6.19 9.09
C ARG A 150 -17.81 -7.01 10.06
N ASN A 151 -19.11 -7.11 9.79
CA ASN A 151 -20.08 -7.76 10.68
C ASN A 151 -20.36 -9.23 10.32
N TYR A 152 -20.16 -9.63 9.06
CA TYR A 152 -20.37 -11.00 8.61
C TYR A 152 -19.19 -11.90 8.98
N GLY A 153 -19.46 -12.99 9.72
CA GLY A 153 -18.45 -13.96 10.16
C GLY A 153 -17.59 -13.50 11.35
N GLY A 154 -18.11 -12.60 12.19
CA GLY A 154 -17.46 -12.08 13.40
C GLY A 154 -16.77 -10.73 13.20
N LYS A 155 -16.32 -10.12 14.31
CA LYS A 155 -15.61 -8.82 14.29
C LYS A 155 -14.23 -9.00 13.67
N ARG A 156 -14.05 -8.48 12.46
CA ARG A 156 -12.75 -8.42 11.75
C ARG A 156 -12.58 -7.07 11.09
N GLY A 157 -11.33 -6.67 10.88
CA GLY A 157 -11.02 -5.53 10.03
C GLY A 157 -11.32 -5.83 8.56
N HIS A 158 -11.72 -4.80 7.83
CA HIS A 158 -11.76 -4.85 6.39
C HIS A 158 -10.33 -4.74 5.82
N GLU A 159 -9.77 -5.87 5.40
CA GLU A 159 -8.44 -5.96 4.80
C GLU A 159 -8.56 -5.95 3.26
N GLY A 160 -8.93 -4.80 2.70
CA GLY A 160 -9.10 -4.60 1.27
C GLY A 160 -9.71 -3.24 0.95
N THR A 161 -10.21 -3.08 -0.27
CA THR A 161 -10.98 -1.91 -0.69
C THR A 161 -12.16 -2.35 -1.54
N ASP A 162 -13.34 -1.84 -1.21
CA ASP A 162 -14.57 -2.11 -1.95
C ASP A 162 -14.79 -0.99 -2.97
N LEU A 163 -14.90 -1.36 -4.25
CA LEU A 163 -15.31 -0.47 -5.33
C LEU A 163 -16.80 -0.66 -5.57
N MET A 164 -17.60 0.29 -5.05
CA MET A 164 -19.06 0.24 -5.08
C MET A 164 -19.58 0.67 -6.46
N ALA A 165 -20.47 -0.13 -7.04
CA ALA A 165 -21.13 0.21 -8.30
C ALA A 165 -22.15 1.34 -8.10
N SER A 166 -22.12 2.36 -8.98
CA SER A 166 -23.15 3.42 -8.98
C SER A 166 -24.52 2.91 -9.43
N THR A 167 -24.53 1.96 -10.37
CA THR A 167 -25.69 1.20 -10.83
C THR A 167 -25.64 -0.18 -10.19
N ASN A 168 -26.57 -0.48 -9.29
CA ASN A 168 -26.58 -1.74 -8.54
C ASN A 168 -27.10 -2.91 -9.39
N GLU A 169 -26.36 -3.26 -10.44
CA GLU A 169 -26.66 -4.32 -11.40
C GLU A 169 -25.42 -5.21 -11.58
N ARG A 170 -25.57 -6.48 -11.23
CA ARG A 170 -24.51 -7.48 -11.39
C ARG A 170 -24.32 -7.82 -12.87
N GLY A 171 -23.12 -8.21 -13.26
CA GLY A 171 -22.82 -8.53 -14.66
C GLY A 171 -22.63 -7.29 -15.55
N LEU A 172 -22.88 -6.08 -15.05
CA LEU A 172 -22.76 -4.84 -15.83
C LEU A 172 -21.31 -4.34 -15.95
N TYR A 173 -20.51 -4.45 -14.88
CA TYR A 173 -19.18 -3.86 -14.83
C TYR A 173 -18.12 -4.92 -15.14
N PRO A 174 -17.36 -4.80 -16.24
CA PRO A 174 -16.19 -5.64 -16.48
C PRO A 174 -15.15 -5.43 -15.38
N VAL A 175 -14.49 -6.51 -14.97
CA VAL A 175 -13.36 -6.49 -14.06
C VAL A 175 -12.14 -6.96 -14.81
N VAL A 176 -11.09 -6.14 -14.84
CA VAL A 176 -9.84 -6.43 -15.54
C VAL A 176 -8.66 -6.57 -14.57
N SER A 177 -7.63 -7.29 -15.00
CA SER A 177 -6.40 -7.41 -14.22
C SER A 177 -5.69 -6.06 -14.10
N MET A 178 -5.24 -5.71 -12.90
CA MET A 178 -4.47 -4.48 -12.66
C MET A 178 -3.01 -4.63 -13.09
N THR A 179 -2.53 -5.88 -13.17
CA THR A 179 -1.13 -6.25 -13.42
C THR A 179 -1.05 -7.36 -14.47
N ASP A 180 0.12 -7.55 -15.06
CA ASP A 180 0.47 -8.86 -15.62
C ASP A 180 0.51 -9.90 -14.49
N GLY A 181 0.43 -11.18 -14.82
CA GLY A 181 0.63 -12.23 -13.82
C GLY A 181 0.15 -13.60 -14.24
N VAL A 182 0.02 -14.47 -13.25
CA VAL A 182 -0.52 -15.83 -13.40
C VAL A 182 -1.70 -15.99 -12.46
N ILE A 183 -2.79 -16.58 -12.94
CA ILE A 183 -3.95 -16.92 -12.12
C ILE A 183 -3.56 -18.07 -11.21
N LEU A 184 -3.47 -17.80 -9.92
CA LEU A 184 -3.14 -18.81 -8.92
C LEU A 184 -4.39 -19.49 -8.36
N HIS A 185 -5.48 -18.73 -8.20
CA HIS A 185 -6.72 -19.21 -7.60
C HIS A 185 -7.97 -18.70 -8.34
N LYS A 186 -8.93 -19.59 -8.58
CA LYS A 186 -10.26 -19.29 -9.17
C LYS A 186 -11.34 -20.12 -8.47
N GLY A 187 -12.57 -19.60 -8.35
CA GLY A 187 -13.69 -20.33 -7.72
C GLY A 187 -14.27 -19.68 -6.45
N TRP A 188 -15.03 -20.45 -5.66
CA TRP A 188 -15.83 -19.96 -4.55
C TRP A 188 -15.12 -19.89 -3.20
N LEU A 189 -15.36 -18.82 -2.44
CA LEU A 189 -15.12 -18.74 -1.00
C LEU A 189 -16.36 -18.21 -0.27
N GLU A 190 -16.68 -18.74 0.93
CA GLU A 190 -17.85 -18.32 1.72
C GLU A 190 -17.93 -16.80 1.91
N LYS A 191 -16.78 -16.18 2.19
CA LYS A 191 -16.69 -14.73 2.40
C LYS A 191 -16.44 -13.94 1.11
N GLY A 192 -15.85 -14.56 0.09
CA GLY A 192 -15.40 -13.87 -1.13
C GLY A 192 -16.32 -14.05 -2.34
N GLY A 193 -17.30 -14.95 -2.26
CA GLY A 193 -18.08 -15.35 -3.42
C GLY A 193 -17.20 -15.97 -4.49
N TYR A 194 -17.53 -15.69 -5.75
CA TYR A 194 -16.64 -15.97 -6.86
C TYR A 194 -15.46 -15.00 -6.84
N ARG A 195 -14.26 -15.57 -6.81
CA ARG A 195 -13.00 -14.82 -6.72
C ARG A 195 -11.96 -15.32 -7.70
N VAL A 196 -11.07 -14.42 -8.08
CA VAL A 196 -9.85 -14.68 -8.86
C VAL A 196 -8.67 -14.10 -8.11
N GLY A 197 -7.57 -14.84 -8.09
CA GLY A 197 -6.31 -14.47 -7.48
C GLY A 197 -5.18 -14.50 -8.48
N ILE A 198 -4.45 -13.40 -8.63
CA ILE A 198 -3.35 -13.25 -9.59
C ILE A 198 -2.06 -12.96 -8.84
N THR A 199 -1.02 -13.76 -9.07
CA THR A 199 0.33 -13.44 -8.61
C THR A 199 1.03 -12.61 -9.69
N ALA A 200 1.35 -11.37 -9.35
CA ALA A 200 2.09 -10.46 -10.22
C ALA A 200 3.58 -10.84 -10.30
N PRO A 201 4.33 -10.41 -11.33
CA PRO A 201 5.77 -10.71 -11.49
C PRO A 201 6.64 -10.34 -10.29
N GLY A 202 6.33 -9.24 -9.61
CA GLY A 202 6.99 -8.77 -8.40
C GLY A 202 6.64 -9.57 -7.13
N GLY A 203 5.67 -10.48 -7.21
CA GLY A 203 5.34 -11.43 -6.16
C GLY A 203 4.12 -11.08 -5.30
N ALA A 204 3.51 -9.90 -5.49
CA ALA A 204 2.26 -9.58 -4.80
C ALA A 204 1.09 -10.37 -5.41
N TYR A 205 0.17 -10.78 -4.54
CA TYR A 205 -1.06 -11.47 -4.90
C TYR A 205 -2.24 -10.49 -4.89
N PHE A 206 -2.85 -10.30 -6.06
CA PHE A 206 -4.01 -9.45 -6.29
C PHE A 206 -5.28 -10.29 -6.27
N TYR A 207 -6.20 -9.94 -5.37
CA TYR A 207 -7.41 -10.70 -5.08
C TYR A 207 -8.64 -9.91 -5.51
N TYR A 208 -9.43 -10.48 -6.42
CA TYR A 208 -10.65 -9.91 -6.97
C TYR A 208 -11.83 -10.77 -6.53
N ALA A 209 -12.77 -10.21 -5.77
CA ALA A 209 -13.88 -10.97 -5.18
C ALA A 209 -15.25 -10.38 -5.50
N HIS A 210 -16.28 -11.16 -5.16
CA HIS A 210 -17.70 -10.86 -5.39
C HIS A 210 -18.07 -10.79 -6.87
N LEU A 211 -17.36 -11.52 -7.73
CA LEU A 211 -17.68 -11.56 -9.16
C LEU A 211 -19.05 -12.20 -9.39
N ASP A 212 -19.77 -11.74 -10.40
CA ASP A 212 -20.98 -12.39 -10.90
C ASP A 212 -20.62 -13.63 -11.73
N SER A 213 -19.64 -13.46 -12.62
CA SER A 213 -19.19 -14.47 -13.57
C SER A 213 -17.71 -14.27 -13.90
N TYR A 214 -17.05 -15.33 -14.37
CA TYR A 214 -15.69 -15.31 -14.89
C TYR A 214 -15.69 -15.12 -16.40
N SER A 215 -14.61 -14.54 -16.93
CA SER A 215 -14.25 -14.70 -18.34
C SER A 215 -13.70 -16.11 -18.62
N ASP A 216 -13.30 -16.37 -19.87
CA ASP A 216 -12.65 -17.61 -20.28
C ASP A 216 -11.19 -17.66 -19.79
N ILE A 217 -11.03 -17.87 -18.49
CA ILE A 217 -9.75 -17.93 -17.78
C ILE A 217 -9.71 -19.13 -16.85
N GLU A 218 -8.56 -19.76 -16.63
CA GLU A 218 -8.37 -20.88 -15.71
C GLU A 218 -7.14 -20.70 -14.80
N GLU A 219 -7.08 -21.48 -13.72
CA GLU A 219 -5.88 -21.53 -12.88
C GLU A 219 -4.66 -22.00 -13.69
N GLY A 220 -3.54 -21.28 -13.56
CA GLY A 220 -2.32 -21.49 -14.33
C GLY A 220 -2.20 -20.62 -15.58
N ASP A 221 -3.28 -19.96 -16.01
CA ASP A 221 -3.22 -19.05 -17.17
C ASP A 221 -2.39 -17.81 -16.87
N SER A 222 -1.64 -17.38 -17.88
CA SER A 222 -0.96 -16.08 -17.88
C SER A 222 -1.91 -15.00 -18.35
N VAL A 223 -1.99 -13.90 -17.60
CA VAL A 223 -2.81 -12.73 -17.94
C VAL A 223 -1.93 -11.50 -18.11
N LYS A 224 -2.37 -10.59 -18.96
CA LYS A 224 -1.82 -9.24 -19.10
C LYS A 224 -2.67 -8.24 -18.36
N ALA A 225 -2.03 -7.15 -17.91
CA ALA A 225 -2.77 -6.05 -17.31
C ALA A 225 -3.80 -5.52 -18.32
N GLY A 226 -5.05 -5.38 -17.88
CA GLY A 226 -6.18 -5.00 -18.72
C GLY A 226 -6.97 -6.18 -19.32
N ASP A 227 -6.47 -7.41 -19.20
CA ASP A 227 -7.25 -8.59 -19.61
C ASP A 227 -8.49 -8.75 -18.73
N LEU A 228 -9.60 -9.14 -19.36
CA LEU A 228 -10.88 -9.37 -18.69
C LEU A 228 -10.79 -10.60 -17.79
N LEU A 229 -11.18 -10.44 -16.52
CA LEU A 229 -11.28 -11.52 -15.53
C LEU A 229 -12.72 -12.00 -15.33
N GLY A 230 -13.68 -11.14 -15.61
CA GLY A 230 -15.10 -11.43 -15.36
C GLY A 230 -15.90 -10.15 -15.18
N PHE A 231 -17.02 -10.28 -14.49
CA PHE A 231 -17.93 -9.17 -14.24
C PHE A 231 -18.21 -9.00 -12.76
N MET A 232 -18.33 -7.75 -12.31
CA MET A 232 -18.64 -7.39 -10.94
C MET A 232 -20.03 -7.91 -10.57
N GLY A 233 -20.17 -8.40 -9.33
CA GLY A 233 -21.43 -8.90 -8.82
C GLY A 233 -21.60 -8.66 -7.33
N ASP A 234 -22.41 -9.52 -6.72
CA ASP A 234 -22.75 -9.50 -5.30
C ASP A 234 -22.75 -10.94 -4.72
N THR A 235 -21.87 -11.79 -5.25
CA THR A 235 -21.76 -13.17 -4.81
C THR A 235 -21.00 -13.28 -3.48
N GLY A 236 -21.45 -14.14 -2.59
CA GLY A 236 -20.75 -14.46 -1.34
C GLY A 236 -21.62 -14.33 -0.09
N TYR A 237 -20.95 -14.31 1.08
CA TYR A 237 -21.55 -14.36 2.42
C TYR A 237 -22.51 -15.55 2.59
N SER A 238 -22.07 -16.71 2.11
CA SER A 238 -22.82 -17.95 2.16
C SER A 238 -21.92 -19.16 1.96
N ARG A 239 -22.25 -20.27 2.64
CA ARG A 239 -21.63 -21.57 2.37
C ARG A 239 -22.14 -22.22 1.08
N VAL A 240 -23.29 -21.76 0.59
CA VAL A 240 -23.88 -22.25 -0.66
C VAL A 240 -23.24 -21.48 -1.81
N GLU A 241 -22.48 -22.18 -2.63
CA GLU A 241 -21.86 -21.62 -3.83
C GLU A 241 -22.89 -20.99 -4.77
N GLY A 242 -22.52 -19.86 -5.38
CA GLY A 242 -23.40 -19.09 -6.26
C GLY A 242 -24.47 -18.26 -5.55
N THR A 243 -24.45 -18.17 -4.21
CA THR A 243 -25.37 -17.27 -3.50
C THR A 243 -25.08 -15.81 -3.86
N THR A 244 -26.13 -15.06 -4.16
CA THR A 244 -26.08 -13.66 -4.58
C THR A 244 -27.07 -12.80 -3.81
N GLY A 245 -26.91 -11.47 -3.82
CA GLY A 245 -27.89 -10.52 -3.29
C GLY A 245 -27.88 -10.33 -1.77
N ASN A 246 -26.83 -10.80 -1.09
CA ASN A 246 -26.62 -10.58 0.34
C ASN A 246 -26.12 -9.17 0.67
N PHE A 247 -25.63 -8.43 -0.33
CA PHE A 247 -25.06 -7.09 -0.23
C PHE A 247 -25.10 -6.39 -1.61
N PRO A 248 -24.86 -5.07 -1.69
CA PRO A 248 -24.80 -4.35 -2.97
C PRO A 248 -23.68 -4.84 -3.90
N VAL A 249 -23.86 -4.63 -5.20
CA VAL A 249 -22.87 -4.96 -6.23
C VAL A 249 -21.60 -4.13 -6.02
N HIS A 250 -20.48 -4.82 -5.85
CA HIS A 250 -19.17 -4.19 -5.69
C HIS A 250 -18.05 -5.17 -6.04
N LEU A 251 -16.88 -4.63 -6.40
CA LEU A 251 -15.64 -5.41 -6.45
C LEU A 251 -14.93 -5.23 -5.11
N HIS A 252 -14.65 -6.34 -4.43
CA HIS A 252 -13.69 -6.31 -3.33
C HIS A 252 -12.30 -6.62 -3.87
N LEU A 253 -11.37 -5.67 -3.69
CA LEU A 253 -9.97 -5.82 -4.04
C LEU A 253 -9.14 -6.04 -2.78
N GLY A 254 -8.27 -7.05 -2.80
CA GLY A 254 -7.23 -7.26 -1.80
C GLY A 254 -5.85 -7.32 -2.46
N ILE A 255 -4.82 -6.90 -1.73
CA ILE A 255 -3.42 -7.06 -2.12
C ILE A 255 -2.69 -7.73 -0.96
N TYR A 256 -1.98 -8.81 -1.26
CA TYR A 256 -1.30 -9.64 -0.27
C TYR A 256 0.15 -9.84 -0.66
N LEU A 257 1.03 -9.82 0.33
CA LEU A 257 2.39 -10.29 0.23
C LEU A 257 2.50 -11.63 0.95
N VAL A 258 3.33 -12.53 0.43
CA VAL A 258 3.59 -13.82 1.07
C VAL A 258 5.00 -13.78 1.65
N GLU A 259 5.10 -13.91 2.97
CA GLU A 259 6.36 -14.00 3.70
C GLU A 259 6.39 -15.31 4.50
N GLY A 260 7.14 -16.30 3.99
CA GLY A 260 7.08 -17.67 4.52
C GLY A 260 5.68 -18.26 4.35
N ASP A 261 5.08 -18.71 5.46
CA ASP A 261 3.71 -19.24 5.51
C ASP A 261 2.66 -18.17 5.83
N GLN A 262 3.06 -16.90 5.96
CA GLN A 262 2.17 -15.81 6.35
C GLN A 262 1.75 -14.95 5.16
N GLU A 263 0.44 -14.81 4.98
CA GLU A 263 -0.14 -13.80 4.11
C GLU A 263 -0.26 -12.47 4.86
N ILE A 264 0.31 -11.41 4.27
CA ILE A 264 0.29 -10.05 4.79
C ILE A 264 -0.56 -9.20 3.86
N SER A 265 -1.77 -8.85 4.30
CA SER A 265 -2.62 -7.93 3.56
C SER A 265 -2.14 -6.48 3.70
N VAL A 266 -2.14 -5.75 2.59
CA VAL A 266 -1.84 -4.31 2.53
C VAL A 266 -3.02 -3.55 1.94
N ASN A 267 -3.14 -2.27 2.31
CA ASN A 267 -4.27 -1.43 1.93
C ASN A 267 -4.27 -1.08 0.42
N PRO A 268 -5.27 -1.57 -0.35
CA PRO A 268 -5.34 -1.31 -1.80
C PRO A 268 -5.82 0.09 -2.15
N TYR A 269 -6.35 0.87 -1.20
CA TYR A 269 -6.90 2.21 -1.46
C TYR A 269 -5.89 3.13 -2.18
N TYR A 270 -4.65 3.18 -1.67
CA TYR A 270 -3.60 4.03 -2.21
C TYR A 270 -3.09 3.55 -3.59
N PRO A 271 -2.84 2.25 -3.81
CA PRO A 271 -2.66 1.67 -5.14
C PRO A 271 -3.80 2.02 -6.12
N LEU A 272 -5.07 1.98 -5.69
CA LEU A 272 -6.21 2.37 -6.52
C LEU A 272 -6.18 3.85 -6.90
N ARG A 273 -5.88 4.76 -5.95
CA ARG A 273 -5.67 6.19 -6.24
C ARG A 273 -4.52 6.43 -7.25
N TYR A 274 -3.48 5.60 -7.17
CA TYR A 274 -2.33 5.68 -8.06
C TYR A 274 -2.70 5.38 -9.53
N VAL A 275 -3.54 4.36 -9.75
CA VAL A 275 -3.98 3.97 -11.11
C VAL A 275 -5.35 4.52 -11.51
N GLU A 276 -5.99 5.37 -10.69
CA GLU A 276 -7.35 5.89 -10.89
C GLU A 276 -7.59 6.43 -12.32
N ASP A 277 -6.62 7.16 -12.87
CA ASP A 277 -6.69 7.77 -14.20
C ASP A 277 -6.24 6.82 -15.34
N ARG A 278 -5.83 5.59 -15.02
CA ARG A 278 -5.32 4.58 -15.96
C ARG A 278 -6.37 3.51 -16.20
N ARG A 279 -7.44 3.85 -16.93
CA ARG A 279 -8.53 2.91 -17.24
C ARG A 279 -8.44 2.41 -18.68
N VAL A 280 -8.57 1.09 -18.87
CA VAL A 280 -8.79 0.51 -20.20
C VAL A 280 -10.17 0.99 -20.70
N LYS A 281 -10.34 1.23 -22.00
CA LYS A 281 -11.66 1.55 -22.57
C LYS A 281 -12.35 0.28 -23.05
N CYS A 282 -13.61 0.09 -22.68
CA CYS A 282 -14.40 -1.08 -23.06
C CYS A 282 -15.84 -0.68 -23.40
N ALA A 283 -16.46 -1.38 -24.36
CA ALA A 283 -17.90 -1.28 -24.56
C ALA A 283 -18.58 -2.17 -23.53
N TYR A 284 -19.41 -1.57 -22.68
CA TYR A 284 -20.17 -2.25 -21.64
C TYR A 284 -21.41 -2.91 -22.24
#